data_AF-A0A6P2AQR8-F1
#
_entry.id   AF-A0A6P2AQR8-F1
#
_cell.length_a   1.000
_cell.length_b   1.000
_cell.length_c   1.000
_cell.angle_alpha   90.00
_cell.angle_beta   90.00
_cell.angle_gamma   90.00
#
_symmetry.space_group_name_H-M   'P 1'
#
loop_
_entity.id
_entity.type
_entity.pdbx_description
1 polymer ?
#
loop_
_entity_poly.entity_id
_entity_poly.type
_entity_poly.pdbx_seq_one_letter_code
_entity_poly.pdbx_strand_id
1 'polypeptide(L)'
;MRTRTIQRVKRGFTLIEILIVVVILGILAAIVIPQFAESSEAAQANAAQSTLQTVRAQFELCKFRGDCNCSMNWGQIETALTSVPTGGESPYLASAPTLPEGYSFDSSLTNCNITMSTPGDSSD
;
A
#
# COMPACT_ATOMS: atom_id res chain seq x y z
N MET A 1 -30.65 66.31 -1.99
CA MET A 1 -30.56 64.93 -1.45
C MET A 1 -29.18 64.73 -0.84
N ARG A 2 -29.07 64.51 0.48
CA ARG A 2 -27.79 64.20 1.15
C ARG A 2 -27.65 62.68 1.23
N THR A 3 -26.75 62.12 0.43
CA THR A 3 -26.46 60.68 0.38
C THR A 3 -25.68 60.29 1.63
N ARG A 4 -26.30 59.47 2.50
CA ARG A 4 -25.70 59.00 3.76
C ARG A 4 -24.81 57.79 3.45
N THR A 5 -23.50 57.97 3.42
CA THR A 5 -22.54 56.88 3.22
C THR A 5 -22.38 56.08 4.51
N ILE A 6 -22.75 54.80 4.46
CA ILE A 6 -22.59 53.86 5.59
C ILE A 6 -21.10 53.51 5.71
N GLN A 7 -20.45 53.99 6.77
CA GLN A 7 -19.08 53.62 7.13
C GLN A 7 -19.06 52.15 7.58
N ARG A 8 -18.38 51.27 6.83
CA ARG A 8 -18.15 49.88 7.27
C ARG A 8 -17.11 49.88 8.40
N VAL A 9 -17.51 49.45 9.58
CA VAL A 9 -16.59 49.18 10.69
C VAL A 9 -15.68 48.02 10.29
N LYS A 10 -14.38 48.29 10.15
CA LYS A 10 -13.37 47.23 9.97
C LYS A 10 -13.22 46.47 11.29
N ARG A 11 -13.75 45.26 11.36
CA ARG A 11 -13.44 44.31 12.45
C ARG A 11 -12.08 43.68 12.14
N GLY A 12 -11.07 43.99 12.95
CA GLY A 12 -9.75 43.39 12.86
C GLY A 12 -9.71 42.03 13.55
N PHE A 13 -8.89 41.12 13.03
CA PHE A 13 -8.56 39.85 13.65
C PHE A 13 -7.87 40.12 14.99
N THR A 14 -8.36 39.53 16.08
CA THR A 14 -7.69 39.72 17.38
C THR A 14 -6.53 38.73 17.51
N LEU A 15 -5.42 39.13 18.13
CA LEU A 15 -4.28 38.24 18.35
C LEU A 15 -4.65 37.00 19.17
N ILE A 16 -5.60 37.17 20.10
CA ILE A 16 -6.11 36.07 20.93
C ILE A 16 -6.88 35.03 20.10
N GLU A 17 -7.54 35.47 19.02
CA GLU A 17 -8.29 34.60 18.10
C GLU A 17 -7.36 33.72 17.28
N ILE A 18 -6.22 34.27 16.81
CA ILE A 18 -5.17 33.45 16.19
C ILE A 18 -4.50 32.53 17.21
N LEU A 19 -4.25 33.01 18.43
CA LEU A 19 -3.58 32.23 19.49
C LEU A 19 -4.36 30.97 19.86
N ILE A 20 -5.67 31.08 20.08
CA ILE A 20 -6.51 29.91 20.42
C ILE A 20 -6.57 28.93 19.25
N VAL A 21 -6.64 29.42 18.01
CA VAL A 21 -6.70 28.57 16.81
C VAL A 21 -5.44 27.73 16.65
N VAL A 22 -4.24 28.33 16.78
CA VAL A 22 -2.99 27.55 16.64
C VAL A 22 -2.79 26.55 17.77
N VAL A 23 -3.30 26.85 18.97
CA VAL A 23 -3.28 25.90 20.10
C VAL A 23 -4.18 24.70 19.81
N ILE A 24 -5.39 24.91 19.31
CA ILE A 24 -6.30 23.81 18.94
C ILE A 24 -5.71 22.99 17.79
N LEU A 25 -5.17 23.64 16.75
CA LEU A 25 -4.52 22.95 15.63
C LEU A 25 -3.29 22.15 16.09
N GLY A 26 -2.52 22.64 17.05
CA GLY A 26 -1.39 21.93 17.64
C GLY A 26 -1.81 20.64 18.36
N ILE A 27 -2.89 20.68 19.14
CA ILE A 27 -3.43 19.50 19.84
C ILE A 27 -3.95 18.47 18.82
N LEU A 28 -4.70 18.92 17.82
CA LEU A 28 -5.23 18.02 16.78
C LEU A 28 -4.10 17.37 15.98
N ALA A 29 -3.09 18.13 15.57
CA ALA A 29 -1.94 17.62 14.82
C ALA A 29 -1.16 16.56 15.62
N ALA A 30 -0.98 16.77 16.93
CA ALA A 30 -0.26 15.83 17.80
C ALA A 30 -0.91 14.43 17.87
N ILE A 31 -2.24 14.36 17.76
CA ILE A 31 -2.99 13.08 17.79
C ILE A 31 -3.07 12.45 16.38
N VAL A 32 -3.34 13.28 15.37
CA VAL A 32 -3.65 12.79 14.01
C VAL A 32 -2.40 12.25 13.30
N ILE A 33 -1.24 12.89 13.47
CA ILE A 33 0.00 12.48 12.78
C ILE A 33 0.43 11.04 13.12
N PRO A 34 0.59 10.63 14.40
CA PRO A 34 1.00 9.26 14.70
C PRO A 34 -0.06 8.24 14.28
N GLN A 35 -1.35 8.55 14.46
CA GLN A 35 -2.45 7.68 14.05
C GLN A 35 -2.45 7.43 12.54
N PHE A 36 -2.23 8.48 11.75
CA PHE A 36 -2.20 8.36 10.29
C PHE A 36 -1.02 7.49 9.82
N ALA A 37 0.17 7.67 10.42
CA ALA A 37 1.34 6.87 10.11
C ALA A 37 1.10 5.37 10.35
N GLU A 38 0.58 5.01 11.54
CA GLU A 38 0.26 3.62 11.89
C GLU A 38 -0.81 3.03 10.96
N SER A 39 -1.86 3.80 10.64
CA SER A 39 -2.91 3.36 9.73
C SER A 39 -2.41 3.13 8.30
N SER A 40 -1.45 3.92 7.85
CA SER A 40 -0.82 3.78 6.54
C SER A 40 0.03 2.51 6.48
N GLU A 41 0.83 2.25 7.52
CA GLU A 41 1.64 1.04 7.62
C GLU A 41 0.77 -0.22 7.65
N ALA A 42 -0.30 -0.21 8.46
CA ALA A 42 -1.27 -1.31 8.51
C ALA A 42 -1.97 -1.52 7.16
N ALA A 43 -2.33 -0.44 6.45
CA ALA A 43 -2.93 -0.54 5.12
C ALA A 43 -1.96 -1.17 4.10
N GLN A 44 -0.68 -0.81 4.15
CA GLN A 44 0.35 -1.40 3.31
C GLN A 44 0.56 -2.89 3.62
N ALA A 45 0.66 -3.26 4.91
CA ALA A 45 0.74 -4.67 5.32
C ALA A 45 -0.44 -5.49 4.82
N ASN A 46 -1.67 -4.97 4.96
CA ASN A 46 -2.88 -5.64 4.49
C ASN A 46 -2.92 -5.77 2.96
N ALA A 47 -2.52 -4.73 2.23
CA ALA A 47 -2.44 -4.78 0.77
C ALA A 47 -1.43 -5.84 0.31
N ALA A 48 -0.25 -5.88 0.94
CA ALA A 48 0.80 -6.85 0.64
C ALA A 48 0.34 -8.29 0.93
N GLN A 49 -0.32 -8.52 2.06
CA GLN A 49 -0.92 -9.82 2.40
C GLN A 49 -1.99 -10.24 1.38
N SER A 50 -2.87 -9.32 0.96
CA SER A 50 -3.88 -9.60 -0.06
C SER A 50 -3.26 -10.02 -1.40
N THR A 51 -2.21 -9.33 -1.83
CA THR A 51 -1.44 -9.69 -3.03
C THR A 51 -0.80 -11.07 -2.88
N LEU A 52 -0.20 -11.38 -1.73
CA LEU A 52 0.39 -12.69 -1.45
C LEU A 52 -0.63 -13.83 -1.54
N GLN A 53 -1.83 -13.65 -0.99
CA GLN A 53 -2.90 -14.65 -1.08
C GLN A 53 -3.34 -14.88 -2.54
N THR A 54 -3.45 -13.79 -3.30
CA THR A 54 -3.79 -13.87 -4.74
C THR A 54 -2.73 -14.66 -5.50
N VAL A 55 -1.45 -14.35 -5.27
CA VAL A 55 -0.32 -15.02 -5.91
C VAL A 55 -0.27 -16.50 -5.53
N ARG A 56 -0.48 -16.86 -4.25
CA ARG A 56 -0.54 -18.26 -3.80
C ARG A 56 -1.64 -19.04 -4.51
N ALA A 57 -2.83 -18.45 -4.65
CA ALA A 57 -3.94 -19.08 -5.35
C ALA A 57 -3.59 -19.35 -6.83
N GLN A 58 -2.99 -18.38 -7.51
CA GLN A 58 -2.57 -18.56 -8.91
C GLN A 58 -1.40 -19.55 -9.05
N PHE A 59 -0.48 -19.55 -8.09
CA PHE A 59 0.64 -20.50 -8.08
C PHE A 59 0.17 -21.95 -7.91
N GLU A 60 -0.85 -22.20 -7.07
CA GLU A 60 -1.45 -23.54 -6.98
C GLU A 60 -2.06 -23.96 -8.32
N LEU A 61 -2.80 -23.09 -9.01
CA LEU A 61 -3.33 -23.39 -10.34
C LEU A 61 -2.22 -23.68 -11.36
N CYS A 62 -1.14 -22.88 -11.33
CA CYS A 62 0.02 -23.07 -12.18
C CYS A 62 0.73 -24.41 -11.90
N LYS A 63 0.81 -24.83 -10.63
CA LYS A 63 1.31 -26.16 -10.23
C LYS A 63 0.41 -27.28 -10.71
N PHE A 64 -0.92 -27.12 -10.59
CA PHE A 64 -1.87 -28.14 -11.07
C PHE A 64 -1.81 -28.35 -12.58
N ARG A 65 -1.55 -27.29 -13.36
CA ARG A 65 -1.33 -27.41 -14.81
C ARG A 65 0.04 -28.02 -15.15
N GLY A 66 1.02 -27.88 -14.25
CA GLY A 66 2.38 -28.35 -14.46
C GLY A 66 3.33 -27.29 -15.04
N ASP A 67 2.90 -26.04 -15.12
CA ASP A 67 3.73 -24.92 -15.59
C ASP A 67 4.66 -24.40 -14.48
N CYS A 68 4.24 -24.52 -13.22
CA CYS A 68 5.03 -24.12 -12.05
C CYS A 68 5.49 -25.34 -11.23
N ASN A 69 6.65 -25.22 -10.60
CA ASN A 69 7.17 -26.21 -9.66
C ASN A 69 7.83 -25.55 -8.45
N CYS A 70 8.13 -26.36 -7.44
CA CYS A 70 8.67 -25.89 -6.16
C CYS A 70 10.17 -25.56 -6.18
N SER A 71 10.84 -25.76 -7.31
CA SER A 71 12.26 -25.45 -7.51
C SER A 71 12.47 -24.10 -8.19
N MET A 72 11.38 -23.42 -8.56
CA MET A 72 11.44 -22.09 -9.18
C MET A 72 11.74 -21.01 -8.14
N ASN A 73 12.51 -20.01 -8.55
CA ASN A 73 12.65 -18.77 -7.81
C ASN A 73 11.51 -17.79 -8.17
N TRP A 74 11.38 -16.69 -7.41
CA TRP A 74 10.34 -15.69 -7.65
C TRP A 74 10.32 -15.16 -9.10
N GLY A 75 11.48 -14.83 -9.69
CA GLY A 75 11.52 -14.30 -11.06
C GLY A 75 10.99 -15.29 -12.12
N GLN A 76 11.24 -16.59 -11.92
CA GLN A 76 10.68 -17.64 -12.76
C GLN A 76 9.17 -17.80 -12.55
N ILE A 77 8.71 -17.71 -11.29
CA ILE A 77 7.28 -17.79 -10.95
C ILE A 77 6.52 -16.61 -11.55
N GLU A 78 7.03 -15.39 -11.39
CA GLU A 78 6.45 -14.18 -11.94
C GLU A 78 6.28 -14.30 -13.47
N THR A 79 7.31 -14.80 -14.14
CA THR A 79 7.27 -15.04 -15.58
C THR A 79 6.22 -16.12 -15.93
N ALA A 80 6.17 -17.24 -15.20
CA ALA A 80 5.21 -18.31 -15.45
C ALA A 80 3.75 -17.89 -15.18
N LEU A 81 3.52 -17.01 -14.21
CA LEU A 81 2.18 -16.51 -13.89
C LEU A 81 1.67 -15.48 -14.90
N THR A 82 2.56 -14.69 -15.49
CA THR A 82 2.20 -13.58 -16.39
C THR A 82 2.34 -13.90 -17.88
N SER A 83 3.13 -14.92 -18.23
CA SER A 83 3.26 -15.39 -19.61
C SER A 83 2.12 -16.32 -19.99
N VAL A 84 1.80 -16.33 -21.29
CA VAL A 84 0.85 -17.26 -21.90
C VAL A 84 1.44 -18.67 -21.79
N PRO A 85 0.79 -19.60 -21.06
CA PRO A 85 1.29 -20.96 -20.93
C PRO A 85 1.30 -21.70 -22.27
N THR A 86 2.14 -22.73 -22.33
CA THR A 86 2.24 -23.63 -23.49
C THR A 86 0.88 -24.26 -23.77
N GLY A 87 0.23 -23.86 -24.87
CA GLY A 87 -1.15 -24.29 -25.19
C GLY A 87 -2.08 -23.19 -25.69
N GLY A 88 -1.63 -21.92 -25.70
CA GLY A 88 -2.42 -20.79 -26.20
C GLY A 88 -3.46 -20.30 -25.18
N GLU A 89 -3.25 -20.61 -23.91
CA GLU A 89 -4.15 -20.25 -22.82
C GLU A 89 -3.88 -18.84 -22.26
N SER A 90 -4.88 -18.25 -21.62
CA SER A 90 -4.68 -16.98 -20.92
C SER A 90 -3.73 -17.14 -19.72
N PRO A 91 -2.92 -16.12 -19.40
CA PRO A 91 -2.03 -16.15 -18.23
C PRO A 91 -2.83 -16.20 -16.92
N TYR A 92 -2.19 -16.71 -15.87
CA TYR A 92 -2.78 -16.82 -14.53
C TYR A 92 -2.99 -15.46 -13.85
N LEU A 93 -2.13 -14.49 -14.21
CA LEU A 93 -2.22 -13.11 -13.79
C LEU A 93 -2.22 -12.19 -15.02
N ALA A 94 -3.02 -11.14 -14.97
CA ALA A 94 -3.06 -10.12 -16.02
C ALA A 94 -1.81 -9.23 -16.04
N SER A 95 -1.12 -9.10 -14.91
CA SER A 95 0.11 -8.32 -14.76
C SER A 95 0.95 -8.84 -13.59
N ALA A 96 2.22 -8.45 -13.56
CA ALA A 96 3.08 -8.70 -12.41
C ALA A 96 2.45 -8.12 -11.12
N PRO A 97 2.45 -8.85 -10.00
CA PRO A 97 1.96 -8.33 -8.74
C PRO A 97 2.85 -7.19 -8.25
N THR A 98 2.25 -6.04 -7.99
CA THR A 98 2.94 -4.90 -7.36
C THR A 98 2.76 -4.96 -5.85
N LEU A 99 3.85 -4.83 -5.11
CA LEU A 99 3.83 -4.73 -3.65
C LEU A 99 4.08 -3.29 -3.20
N PRO A 100 3.60 -2.90 -2.00
CA PRO A 100 3.99 -1.66 -1.35
C PRO A 100 5.51 -1.60 -1.11
N GLU A 101 6.03 -0.39 -0.96
CA GLU A 101 7.47 -0.17 -0.74
C GLU A 101 7.99 -0.92 0.50
N GLY A 102 9.16 -1.55 0.36
CA GLY A 102 9.78 -2.34 1.43
C GLY A 102 9.26 -3.78 1.58
N TYR A 103 8.23 -4.19 0.83
CA TYR A 103 7.77 -5.57 0.75
C TYR A 103 8.33 -6.24 -0.51
N SER A 104 8.79 -7.49 -0.39
CA SER A 104 9.20 -8.29 -1.55
C SER A 104 8.88 -9.76 -1.37
N PHE A 105 8.59 -10.48 -2.45
CA PHE A 105 8.45 -11.93 -2.40
C PHE A 105 9.81 -12.59 -2.15
N ASP A 106 9.82 -13.66 -1.36
CA ASP A 106 11.04 -14.44 -1.16
C ASP A 106 11.51 -15.06 -2.49
N SER A 107 12.82 -14.95 -2.73
CA SER A 107 13.47 -15.54 -3.89
C SER A 107 13.44 -17.07 -3.92
N SER A 108 13.22 -17.72 -2.77
CA SER A 108 13.22 -19.18 -2.65
C SER A 108 11.88 -19.75 -2.17
N LEU A 109 11.41 -20.80 -2.85
CA LEU A 109 10.24 -21.57 -2.43
C LEU A 109 10.64 -22.65 -1.43
N THR A 110 10.76 -22.29 -0.15
CA THR A 110 10.90 -23.33 0.88
C THR A 110 9.56 -24.08 1.01
N ASN A 111 9.57 -25.39 0.76
CA ASN A 111 8.38 -26.26 0.82
C ASN A 111 7.23 -25.84 -0.13
N CYS A 112 7.53 -25.33 -1.32
CA CYS A 112 6.52 -24.89 -2.31
C CYS A 112 5.61 -23.74 -1.83
N ASN A 113 5.99 -23.02 -0.77
CA ASN A 113 5.18 -21.94 -0.23
C ASN A 113 5.78 -20.59 -0.58
N ILE A 114 5.00 -19.72 -1.20
CA ILE A 114 5.42 -18.34 -1.47
C ILE A 114 5.31 -17.56 -0.17
N THR A 115 6.44 -17.01 0.28
CA THR A 115 6.56 -16.12 1.43
C THR A 115 6.91 -14.71 0.96
N MET A 116 6.76 -13.75 1.86
CA MET A 116 7.04 -12.34 1.60
C MET A 116 7.87 -11.80 2.75
N SER A 117 8.90 -11.02 2.44
CA SER A 117 9.66 -10.23 3.39
C SER A 117 8.92 -8.94 3.71
N THR A 118 8.91 -8.56 4.99
CA THR A 118 8.30 -7.31 5.45
C THR A 118 9.37 -6.23 5.67
N PRO A 119 9.03 -4.94 5.53
CA PRO A 119 9.94 -3.85 5.87
C PRO A 119 10.38 -3.99 7.33
N GLY A 120 11.69 -4.08 7.57
CA GLY A 120 12.27 -4.26 8.90
C GLY A 120 12.66 -5.70 9.25
N ASP A 121 12.33 -6.68 8.42
CA ASP A 121 12.79 -8.06 8.54
C ASP A 121 14.10 -8.24 7.72
N SER A 122 15.09 -7.39 8.00
CA SER A 122 16.48 -7.64 7.60
C SER A 122 17.10 -8.56 8.64
N SER A 123 16.78 -9.85 8.57
CA SER A 123 17.61 -10.86 9.20
C SER A 123 18.83 -11.06 8.29
N ASP A 124 19.98 -10.52 8.73
CA ASP A 124 21.36 -10.88 8.37
C ASP A 124 21.67 -11.37 6.94
#